data_AF-X0XVD6-F1
#
_entry.id   AF-X0XVD6-F1
#
_cell.length_a   1.000
_cell.length_b   1.000
_cell.length_c   1.000
_cell.angle_alpha   90.00
_cell.angle_beta   90.00
_cell.angle_gamma   90.00
#
_symmetry.space_group_name_H-M   'P 1'
#
loop_
_entity.id
_entity.type
_entity.pdbx_description
1 polymer ?
#
loop_
_entity_poly.entity_id
_entity_poly.type
_entity_poly.pdbx_seq_one_letter_code
_entity_poly.pdbx_strand_id
1 'polypeptide(L)'
;GMFVHFGIYAQVGRGEWIQYREDIPRAEYEKLMHTFNPAKFDADSWVDLAERAGCRYIAFTAKHHDGFCMFDSALTDYKITNTPFERDFTGELIQACHRRGMRIVLYYSPPDWHHPNFVNLKGAFKDLDNPPATDRPDWPKYLAYFHGQIEELCTKYGRIDGIWFDGSHKSEKMWQGRKVYRTIKKHQPGAVINDRCRCGDFFTPERSLPENLDGYLFEACQSVSATGWGYNRKSPQFSVPNLVENLVRLA
;
A
#
# COMPACT_ATOMS: atom_id res chain seq x y z
N GLY A 1 4.68 -14.29 -0.14
CA GLY A 1 5.78 -13.42 -0.58
C GLY A 1 6.20 -12.53 0.56
N MET A 2 6.92 -11.44 0.27
CA MET A 2 7.34 -10.47 1.28
C MET A 2 6.51 -9.20 1.15
N PHE A 3 5.74 -8.83 2.17
CA PHE A 3 4.96 -7.60 2.17
C PHE A 3 5.65 -6.53 3.01
N VAL A 4 6.00 -5.41 2.39
CA VAL A 4 6.68 -4.28 3.02
C VAL A 4 5.75 -3.07 3.13
N HIS A 5 5.46 -2.69 4.37
CA HIS A 5 4.83 -1.42 4.71
C HIS A 5 5.89 -0.42 5.13
N PHE A 6 6.23 0.49 4.23
CA PHE A 6 7.16 1.57 4.50
C PHE A 6 6.65 2.90 3.93
N GLY A 7 6.82 3.96 4.70
CA GLY A 7 6.35 5.31 4.41
C GLY A 7 6.75 6.26 5.54
N ILE A 8 6.31 7.51 5.47
CA ILE A 8 6.66 8.56 6.45
C ILE A 8 6.28 8.20 7.89
N TYR A 9 5.25 7.38 8.10
CA TYR A 9 4.89 6.83 9.42
C TYR A 9 6.05 6.10 10.12
N ALA A 10 7.03 5.57 9.37
CA ALA A 10 8.18 4.90 9.93
C ALA A 10 9.07 5.84 10.78
N GLN A 11 9.06 7.15 10.53
CA GLN A 11 9.78 8.12 11.36
C GLN A 11 9.22 8.19 12.79
N VAL A 12 7.90 8.07 12.91
CA VAL A 12 7.20 8.10 14.20
C VAL A 12 7.41 6.79 14.96
N GLY A 13 7.48 5.67 14.22
CA GLY A 13 7.80 4.36 14.77
C GLY A 13 6.72 3.80 15.69
N ARG A 14 5.45 4.11 15.40
CA ARG A 14 4.25 3.65 16.15
C ARG A 14 3.18 3.03 15.23
N GLY A 15 3.60 2.55 14.06
CA GLY A 15 2.71 1.96 13.06
C GLY A 15 2.11 2.98 12.08
N GLU A 16 1.56 2.45 10.99
CA GLU A 16 1.05 3.14 9.82
C GLU A 16 -0.28 3.87 10.04
N TRP A 17 -1.04 3.48 11.08
CA TRP A 17 -2.30 4.13 11.47
C TRP A 17 -2.13 5.28 12.45
N ILE A 18 -0.90 5.73 12.68
CA ILE A 18 -0.58 6.69 13.75
C ILE A 18 -1.32 8.03 13.59
N GLN A 19 -1.44 8.54 12.36
CA GLN A 19 -2.18 9.78 12.08
C GLN A 19 -3.63 9.66 12.56
N TYR A 20 -4.27 8.55 12.21
CA TYR A 20 -5.66 8.26 12.58
C TYR A 20 -5.83 8.00 14.08
N ARG A 21 -4.99 7.15 14.67
CA ARG A 21 -5.14 6.68 16.06
C ARG A 21 -4.87 7.77 17.10
N GLU A 22 -3.98 8.69 16.79
CA GLU A 22 -3.62 9.81 17.68
C GLU A 22 -4.28 11.14 17.25
N ASP A 23 -5.21 11.10 16.29
CA ASP A 23 -5.92 12.28 15.74
C ASP A 23 -4.95 13.42 15.37
N ILE A 24 -3.84 13.06 14.73
CA ILE A 24 -2.80 14.03 14.38
C ILE A 24 -3.34 14.92 13.26
N PRO A 25 -3.39 16.26 13.45
CA PRO A 25 -3.86 17.16 12.41
C PRO A 25 -3.05 16.97 11.12
N ARG A 26 -3.73 16.90 9.97
CA ARG A 26 -3.10 16.67 8.66
C ARG A 26 -1.88 17.57 8.44
N ALA A 27 -2.02 18.88 8.68
CA ALA A 27 -0.94 19.85 8.52
C ALA A 27 0.28 19.60 9.44
N GLU A 28 0.10 18.97 10.60
CA GLU A 28 1.21 18.56 11.46
C GLU A 28 1.85 17.26 10.96
N TYR A 29 1.03 16.31 10.49
CA TYR A 29 1.51 15.04 9.95
C TYR A 29 2.33 15.22 8.68
N GLU A 30 1.88 16.10 7.78
CA GLU A 30 2.55 16.38 6.51
C GLU A 30 3.98 16.89 6.69
N LYS A 31 4.28 17.58 7.81
CA LYS A 31 5.63 18.08 8.10
C LYS A 31 6.68 16.97 8.20
N LEU A 32 6.27 15.71 8.43
CA LEU A 32 7.18 14.57 8.40
C LEU A 32 7.96 14.48 7.09
N MET A 33 7.32 14.83 5.96
CA MET A 33 7.95 14.81 4.63
C MET A 33 9.23 15.65 4.59
N HIS A 34 9.28 16.78 5.31
CA HIS A 34 10.44 17.70 5.29
C HIS A 34 11.69 17.12 5.98
N THR A 35 11.54 16.02 6.72
CA THR A 35 12.65 15.34 7.41
C THR A 35 12.79 13.88 6.97
N PHE A 36 11.96 13.41 6.04
CA PHE A 36 11.97 12.01 5.62
C PHE A 36 13.13 11.73 4.67
N ASN A 37 14.19 11.11 5.20
CA ASN A 37 15.36 10.71 4.44
C ASN A 37 15.82 9.30 4.83
N PRO A 38 15.37 8.24 4.13
CA PRO A 38 15.89 6.89 4.32
C PRO A 38 17.29 6.74 3.70
N ALA A 39 18.28 7.42 4.26
CA ALA A 39 19.65 7.50 3.74
C ALA A 39 20.36 6.14 3.61
N LYS A 40 19.87 5.10 4.31
CA LYS A 40 20.38 3.73 4.25
C LYS A 40 19.58 2.82 3.30
N PHE A 41 18.63 3.37 2.55
CA PHE A 41 17.86 2.59 1.60
C PHE A 41 18.77 2.08 0.47
N ASP A 42 18.70 0.76 0.28
CA ASP A 42 19.28 0.04 -0.83
C ASP A 42 18.24 -1.00 -1.30
N ALA A 43 17.76 -0.81 -2.52
CA ALA A 43 16.77 -1.69 -3.13
C ALA A 43 17.30 -3.12 -3.32
N ASP A 44 18.57 -3.29 -3.68
CA ASP A 44 19.15 -4.62 -3.93
C ASP A 44 19.24 -5.43 -2.64
N SER A 45 19.51 -4.78 -1.50
CA SER A 45 19.47 -5.41 -0.17
C SER A 45 18.07 -5.94 0.20
N TRP A 46 17.00 -5.27 -0.22
CA TRP A 46 15.64 -5.74 0.03
C TRP A 46 15.29 -6.97 -0.83
N VAL A 47 15.71 -6.97 -2.09
CA VAL A 47 15.52 -8.13 -2.96
C VAL A 47 16.37 -9.31 -2.49
N ASP A 48 17.60 -9.06 -2.01
CA ASP A 48 18.45 -10.10 -1.41
C ASP A 48 17.78 -10.77 -0.22
N LEU A 49 17.22 -9.96 0.69
CA LEU A 49 16.51 -10.47 1.85
C LEU A 49 15.31 -11.33 1.43
N ALA A 50 14.53 -10.87 0.45
CA ALA A 50 13.38 -11.62 -0.05
C ALA A 50 13.79 -12.99 -0.62
N GLU A 51 14.84 -13.03 -1.45
CA GLU A 51 15.35 -14.29 -2.03
C GLU A 51 15.88 -15.24 -0.96
N ARG A 52 16.66 -14.74 0.00
CA ARG A 52 17.19 -15.54 1.11
C ARG A 52 16.09 -16.10 2.01
N ALA A 53 14.98 -15.37 2.15
CA ALA A 53 13.79 -15.85 2.85
C ALA A 53 12.92 -16.81 2.02
N GLY A 54 13.29 -17.12 0.78
CA GLY A 54 12.54 -17.98 -0.12
C GLY A 54 11.30 -17.34 -0.75
N CYS A 55 11.14 -16.02 -0.63
CA CYS A 55 10.02 -15.30 -1.22
C CYS A 55 10.09 -15.33 -2.76
N ARG A 56 8.92 -15.36 -3.40
CA ARG A 56 8.78 -15.39 -4.88
C ARG A 56 8.27 -14.08 -5.48
N TYR A 57 7.89 -13.14 -4.62
CA TYR A 57 7.47 -11.79 -4.99
C TYR A 57 7.61 -10.87 -3.77
N ILE A 58 7.70 -9.57 -4.04
CA ILE A 58 7.62 -8.49 -3.05
C ILE A 58 6.31 -7.75 -3.28
N ALA A 59 5.58 -7.43 -2.21
CA ALA A 59 4.48 -6.46 -2.20
C ALA A 59 4.95 -5.20 -1.46
N PHE A 60 4.79 -4.01 -2.04
CA PHE A 60 5.29 -2.77 -1.46
C PHE A 60 4.25 -1.65 -1.45
N THR A 61 4.14 -0.92 -0.35
CA THR A 61 3.24 0.23 -0.20
C THR A 61 3.68 1.42 -1.05
N ALA A 62 3.21 1.49 -2.30
CA ALA A 62 3.39 2.67 -3.17
C ALA A 62 2.64 3.89 -2.60
N LYS A 63 1.47 3.67 -1.99
CA LYS A 63 0.73 4.70 -1.22
C LYS A 63 -0.09 4.03 -0.11
N HIS A 64 0.04 4.51 1.14
CA HIS A 64 -0.81 4.08 2.25
C HIS A 64 -1.98 5.05 2.49
N HIS A 65 -2.78 4.82 3.53
CA HIS A 65 -3.93 5.67 3.87
C HIS A 65 -3.56 7.13 4.15
N ASP A 66 -2.34 7.40 4.62
CA ASP A 66 -1.85 8.76 4.85
C ASP A 66 -1.73 9.59 3.56
N GLY A 67 -1.87 8.96 2.39
CA GLY A 67 -1.82 9.59 1.08
C GLY A 67 -0.41 9.88 0.58
N PHE A 68 0.64 9.58 1.36
CA PHE A 68 2.01 9.85 0.97
C PHE A 68 2.47 8.88 -0.12
N CYS A 69 2.88 9.43 -1.26
CA CYS A 69 3.30 8.63 -2.41
C CYS A 69 4.79 8.28 -2.32
N MET A 70 5.10 6.99 -2.25
CA MET A 70 6.47 6.45 -2.31
C MET A 70 7.03 6.39 -3.74
N PHE A 71 6.38 7.07 -4.69
CA PHE A 71 6.71 7.10 -6.11
C PHE A 71 6.55 8.52 -6.66
N ASP A 72 7.18 8.83 -7.79
CA ASP A 72 7.17 10.17 -8.40
C ASP A 72 5.87 10.48 -9.17
N SER A 73 4.76 10.58 -8.43
CA SER A 73 3.45 10.98 -8.97
C SER A 73 3.50 12.41 -9.55
N ALA A 74 2.97 12.63 -10.75
CA ALA A 74 2.77 13.97 -11.30
C ALA A 74 1.52 14.67 -10.74
N LEU A 75 0.70 13.94 -9.99
CA LEU A 75 -0.63 14.37 -9.54
C LEU A 75 -0.67 14.92 -8.10
N THR A 76 0.46 14.92 -7.38
CA THR A 76 0.57 15.46 -6.02
C THR A 76 1.99 15.88 -5.71
N ASP A 77 2.14 16.87 -4.84
CA ASP A 77 3.43 17.24 -4.24
C ASP A 77 3.74 16.46 -2.96
N TYR A 78 2.76 15.70 -2.43
CA TYR A 78 2.92 14.89 -1.23
C TYR A 78 3.52 13.51 -1.56
N LYS A 79 4.78 13.54 -1.95
CA LYS A 79 5.52 12.40 -2.50
C LYS A 79 6.99 12.38 -2.10
N ILE A 80 7.60 11.22 -2.24
CA ILE A 80 8.97 10.92 -1.82
C ILE A 80 10.05 11.76 -2.51
N THR A 81 9.84 12.15 -3.77
CA THR A 81 10.78 13.00 -4.52
C THR A 81 10.80 14.44 -4.04
N ASN A 82 9.80 14.86 -3.24
CA ASN A 82 9.73 16.17 -2.60
C ASN A 82 10.21 16.15 -1.13
N THR A 83 10.91 15.10 -0.71
CA THR A 83 11.57 15.01 0.61
C THR A 83 13.08 15.16 0.46
N PRO A 84 13.86 15.28 1.56
CA PRO A 84 15.32 15.27 1.48
C PRO A 84 15.94 13.97 0.91
N PHE A 85 15.12 12.96 0.59
CA PHE A 85 15.56 11.77 -0.14
C PHE A 85 15.67 11.99 -1.65
N GLU A 86 14.82 12.84 -2.22
CA GLU A 86 14.80 13.33 -3.62
C GLU A 86 14.73 12.25 -4.73
N ARG A 87 14.63 10.96 -4.36
CA ARG A 87 14.67 9.82 -5.28
C ARG A 87 13.34 9.09 -5.34
N ASP A 88 13.06 8.47 -6.50
CA ASP A 88 11.88 7.61 -6.67
C ASP A 88 12.12 6.21 -6.07
N PHE A 89 11.73 6.06 -4.81
CA PHE A 89 11.89 4.82 -4.04
C PHE A 89 11.22 3.61 -4.73
N THR A 90 9.97 3.78 -5.19
CA THR A 90 9.21 2.70 -5.85
C THR A 90 9.88 2.31 -7.16
N GLY A 91 10.32 3.29 -7.94
CA GLY A 91 11.07 3.06 -9.18
C GLY A 91 12.36 2.26 -8.95
N GLU A 92 13.16 2.65 -7.97
CA GLU A 92 14.40 1.93 -7.64
C GLU A 92 14.15 0.48 -7.20
N LEU A 93 13.11 0.25 -6.39
CA LEU A 93 12.74 -1.10 -5.94
C LEU A 93 12.27 -1.99 -7.11
N ILE A 94 11.46 -1.44 -8.02
CA ILE A 94 11.00 -2.16 -9.20
C ILE A 94 12.17 -2.54 -10.10
N GLN A 95 13.11 -1.61 -10.32
CA GLN A 95 14.31 -1.88 -11.12
C GLN A 95 15.20 -2.97 -10.50
N ALA A 96 15.38 -2.96 -9.17
CA ALA A 96 16.09 -4.03 -8.47
C ALA A 96 15.39 -5.38 -8.62
N CYS A 97 14.06 -5.40 -8.53
CA CYS A 97 13.27 -6.61 -8.75
C CYS A 97 13.45 -7.14 -10.18
N HIS A 98 13.39 -6.29 -11.20
CA HIS A 98 13.58 -6.68 -12.60
C HIS A 98 14.96 -7.28 -12.87
N ARG A 99 16.03 -6.67 -12.34
CA ARG A 99 17.40 -7.19 -12.51
C ARG A 99 17.57 -8.62 -11.97
N ARG A 100 16.82 -8.97 -10.93
CA ARG A 100 16.92 -10.28 -10.25
C ARG A 100 15.77 -11.24 -10.58
N GLY A 101 14.85 -10.85 -11.47
CA GLY A 101 13.67 -11.66 -11.80
C GLY A 101 12.69 -11.84 -10.63
N MET A 102 12.76 -10.98 -9.62
CA MET A 102 11.80 -10.94 -8.52
C MET A 102 10.50 -10.31 -9.01
N ARG A 103 9.36 -10.94 -8.72
CA ARG A 103 8.05 -10.37 -9.04
C ARG A 103 7.71 -9.23 -8.08
N ILE A 104 7.02 -8.21 -8.56
CA ILE A 104 6.67 -7.01 -7.77
C ILE A 104 5.18 -6.71 -7.84
N VAL A 105 4.56 -6.58 -6.67
CA VAL A 105 3.17 -6.19 -6.46
C VAL A 105 3.16 -4.83 -5.77
N LEU A 106 2.37 -3.89 -6.28
CA LEU A 106 2.25 -2.57 -5.66
C LEU A 106 1.00 -2.51 -4.81
N TYR A 107 1.17 -2.32 -3.51
CA TYR A 107 0.07 -1.94 -2.65
C TYR A 107 -0.26 -0.47 -2.86
N TYR A 108 -1.55 -0.20 -3.01
CA TYR A 108 -2.07 1.15 -3.17
C TYR A 108 -3.34 1.31 -2.35
N SER A 109 -3.44 2.43 -1.63
CA SER A 109 -4.64 2.76 -0.86
C SER A 109 -5.60 3.68 -1.61
N PRO A 110 -6.83 3.22 -1.94
CA PRO A 110 -7.92 4.11 -2.36
C PRO A 110 -8.44 5.05 -1.25
N PRO A 111 -8.48 4.69 0.05
CA PRO A 111 -8.64 5.68 1.11
C PRO A 111 -7.44 6.63 1.17
N ASP A 112 -7.70 7.91 1.43
CA ASP A 112 -6.66 8.94 1.41
C ASP A 112 -6.98 10.04 2.43
N TRP A 113 -6.15 10.11 3.48
CA TRP A 113 -6.26 11.06 4.58
C TRP A 113 -5.64 12.41 4.27
N HIS A 114 -4.98 12.56 3.12
CA HIS A 114 -4.34 13.79 2.67
C HIS A 114 -5.18 14.56 1.64
N HIS A 115 -5.81 13.86 0.68
CA HIS A 115 -6.43 14.51 -0.47
C HIS A 115 -7.74 15.25 -0.11
N PRO A 116 -7.85 16.58 -0.31
CA PRO A 116 -8.98 17.39 0.17
C PRO A 116 -10.30 17.11 -0.56
N ASN A 117 -10.25 16.45 -1.72
CA ASN A 117 -11.44 15.99 -2.44
C ASN A 117 -11.95 14.60 -2.00
N PHE A 118 -11.23 13.87 -1.13
CA PHE A 118 -11.66 12.57 -0.66
C PHE A 118 -12.96 12.69 0.16
N VAL A 119 -13.96 11.85 -0.13
CA VAL A 119 -15.23 11.81 0.61
C VAL A 119 -15.11 10.84 1.77
N ASN A 120 -14.91 11.40 2.96
CA ASN A 120 -14.98 10.68 4.23
C ASN A 120 -16.44 10.43 4.60
N LEU A 121 -16.79 9.18 4.89
CA LEU A 121 -18.09 8.76 5.38
C LEU A 121 -17.96 8.51 6.88
N LYS A 122 -18.69 9.30 7.69
CA LYS A 122 -18.63 9.20 9.16
C LYS A 122 -18.86 7.77 9.64
N GLY A 123 -17.96 7.25 10.49
CA GLY A 123 -18.02 5.88 11.00
C GLY A 123 -17.62 4.79 10.01
N ALA A 124 -17.22 5.14 8.77
CA ALA A 124 -16.65 4.16 7.85
C ALA A 124 -15.20 3.85 8.23
N PHE A 125 -14.88 2.56 8.28
CA PHE A 125 -13.52 2.11 8.53
C PHE A 125 -12.55 2.67 7.46
N LYS A 126 -11.41 3.24 7.90
CA LYS A 126 -10.37 3.91 7.06
C LYS A 126 -10.70 5.33 6.61
N ASP A 127 -11.86 5.88 6.93
CA ASP A 127 -12.15 7.31 6.70
C ASP A 127 -11.87 8.12 7.96
N LEU A 128 -11.45 9.38 7.81
CA LEU A 128 -11.34 10.29 8.95
C LEU A 128 -12.74 10.62 9.48
N ASP A 129 -12.95 10.46 10.78
CA ASP A 129 -14.20 10.90 11.43
C ASP A 129 -14.32 12.43 11.45
N ASN A 130 -13.18 13.13 11.56
CA ASN A 130 -13.08 14.59 11.60
C ASN A 130 -12.09 15.09 10.53
N PRO A 131 -12.46 15.08 9.23
CA PRO A 131 -11.60 15.65 8.21
C PRO A 131 -11.40 17.17 8.42
N PRO A 132 -10.28 17.76 7.98
CA PRO A 132 -10.03 19.19 8.09
C PRO A 132 -11.19 20.04 7.55
N ALA A 133 -11.57 21.09 8.27
CA ALA A 133 -12.66 22.00 7.84
C ALA A 133 -12.36 22.75 6.53
N THR A 134 -11.09 22.79 6.13
CA THR A 134 -10.61 23.33 4.85
C THR A 134 -10.89 22.40 3.67
N ASP A 135 -11.19 21.12 3.91
CA ASP A 135 -11.48 20.16 2.84
C ASP A 135 -12.73 20.57 2.06
N ARG A 136 -12.69 20.28 0.76
CA ARG A 136 -13.81 20.47 -0.17
C ARG A 136 -14.00 19.16 -0.93
N PRO A 137 -14.64 18.15 -0.30
CA PRO A 137 -14.81 16.84 -0.90
C PRO A 137 -15.49 16.91 -2.27
N ASP A 138 -14.91 16.23 -3.26
CA ASP A 138 -15.37 16.18 -4.65
C ASP A 138 -14.97 14.81 -5.22
N TRP A 139 -15.90 13.87 -5.13
CA TRP A 139 -15.61 12.47 -5.44
C TRP A 139 -15.15 12.24 -6.89
N PRO A 140 -15.78 12.85 -7.91
CA PRO A 140 -15.25 12.78 -9.28
C PRO A 140 -13.79 13.24 -9.41
N LYS A 141 -13.40 14.34 -8.76
CA LYS A 141 -12.00 14.80 -8.78
C LYS A 141 -11.06 13.82 -8.08
N TYR A 142 -11.47 13.31 -6.92
CA TYR A 142 -10.68 12.30 -6.21
C TYR A 142 -10.52 11.01 -7.04
N LEU A 143 -11.58 10.56 -7.71
CA LEU A 143 -11.50 9.39 -8.59
C LEU A 143 -10.58 9.63 -9.78
N ALA A 144 -10.56 10.84 -10.35
CA ALA A 144 -9.61 11.20 -11.39
C ALA A 144 -8.16 11.14 -10.90
N TYR A 145 -7.88 11.65 -9.70
CA TYR A 145 -6.57 11.54 -9.03
C TYR A 145 -6.18 10.08 -8.79
N PHE A 146 -7.05 9.30 -8.13
CA PHE A 146 -6.82 7.89 -7.83
C PHE A 146 -6.58 7.07 -9.11
N HIS A 147 -7.47 7.16 -10.10
CA HIS A 147 -7.34 6.40 -11.34
C HIS A 147 -6.10 6.85 -12.13
N GLY A 148 -5.78 8.15 -12.09
CA GLY A 148 -4.57 8.71 -12.69
C GLY A 148 -3.30 8.13 -12.07
N GLN A 149 -3.22 8.03 -10.74
CA GLN A 149 -2.07 7.41 -10.08
C GLN A 149 -1.93 5.91 -10.41
N ILE A 150 -3.04 5.18 -10.55
CA ILE A 150 -3.00 3.79 -11.02
C ILE A 150 -2.49 3.72 -12.47
N GLU A 151 -2.92 4.61 -13.34
CA GLU A 151 -2.38 4.71 -14.71
C GLU A 151 -0.86 4.98 -14.68
N GLU A 152 -0.38 5.92 -13.84
CA GLU A 152 1.05 6.22 -13.70
C GLU A 152 1.84 4.98 -13.28
N LEU A 153 1.38 4.27 -12.24
CA LEU A 153 2.01 3.04 -11.76
C LEU A 153 2.04 1.94 -12.83
N CYS A 154 0.97 1.82 -13.62
CA CYS A 154 0.87 0.82 -14.67
C CYS A 154 1.63 1.17 -15.96
N THR A 155 2.08 2.42 -16.15
CA THR A 155 2.65 2.86 -17.44
C THR A 155 4.08 3.38 -17.34
N LYS A 156 4.48 3.97 -16.20
CA LYS A 156 5.80 4.61 -16.05
C LYS A 156 6.89 3.68 -15.51
N TYR A 157 6.51 2.59 -14.85
CA TYR A 157 7.44 1.77 -14.06
C TYR A 157 7.83 0.44 -14.73
N GLY A 158 7.49 0.24 -16.01
CA GLY A 158 7.68 -1.04 -16.69
C GLY A 158 6.68 -2.09 -16.21
N ARG A 159 7.08 -3.37 -16.23
CA ARG A 159 6.20 -4.47 -15.80
C ARG A 159 6.01 -4.46 -14.29
N ILE A 160 4.75 -4.56 -13.86
CA ILE A 160 4.38 -4.94 -12.49
C ILE A 160 3.55 -6.23 -12.54
N ASP A 161 3.65 -7.05 -11.49
CA ASP A 161 3.01 -8.37 -11.43
C ASP A 161 1.69 -8.36 -10.67
N GLY A 162 1.36 -7.25 -10.00
CA GLY A 162 0.06 -7.09 -9.37
C GLY A 162 -0.16 -5.73 -8.72
N ILE A 163 -1.42 -5.48 -8.36
CA ILE A 163 -1.81 -4.36 -7.51
C ILE A 163 -2.64 -4.88 -6.35
N TRP A 164 -2.23 -4.50 -5.14
CA TRP A 164 -2.93 -4.82 -3.90
C TRP A 164 -3.64 -3.58 -3.37
N PHE A 165 -4.96 -3.52 -3.57
CA PHE A 165 -5.80 -2.46 -3.01
C PHE A 165 -6.14 -2.70 -1.55
N ASP A 166 -6.49 -1.63 -0.85
CA ASP A 166 -7.01 -1.72 0.52
C ASP A 166 -8.30 -0.93 0.77
N GLY A 167 -9.05 -0.65 -0.30
CA GLY A 167 -10.25 0.19 -0.30
C GLY A 167 -11.56 -0.52 0.02
N SER A 168 -11.59 -1.57 0.82
CA SER A 168 -12.81 -2.39 0.94
C SER A 168 -14.01 -1.69 1.60
N HIS A 169 -13.86 -0.51 2.22
CA HIS A 169 -14.93 0.10 3.01
C HIS A 169 -16.04 0.81 2.21
N LYS A 170 -15.83 1.13 0.91
CA LYS A 170 -16.90 1.64 0.00
C LYS A 170 -17.28 0.60 -1.06
N SER A 171 -18.41 0.82 -1.73
CA SER A 171 -18.93 -0.08 -2.77
C SER A 171 -18.11 -0.04 -4.05
N GLU A 172 -18.23 -1.08 -4.89
CA GLU A 172 -17.59 -1.14 -6.22
C GLU A 172 -17.94 0.08 -7.07
N LYS A 173 -19.21 0.51 -7.06
CA LYS A 173 -19.66 1.70 -7.79
C LYS A 173 -18.97 2.98 -7.31
N MET A 174 -18.75 3.13 -6.00
CA MET A 174 -18.05 4.28 -5.44
C MET A 174 -16.59 4.31 -5.91
N TRP A 175 -15.90 3.17 -5.87
CA TRP A 175 -14.51 3.10 -6.34
C TRP A 175 -14.35 3.04 -7.86
N GLN A 176 -15.44 2.73 -8.56
CA GLN A 176 -15.43 2.31 -9.96
C GLN A 176 -14.46 1.12 -10.16
N GLY A 177 -14.53 0.12 -9.27
CA GLY A 177 -13.57 -0.98 -9.21
C GLY A 177 -13.38 -1.73 -10.53
N ARG A 178 -14.46 -1.98 -11.29
CA ARG A 178 -14.39 -2.60 -12.62
C ARG A 178 -13.67 -1.73 -13.64
N LYS A 179 -13.77 -0.41 -13.54
CA LYS A 179 -13.04 0.51 -14.42
C LYS A 179 -11.54 0.44 -14.11
N VAL A 180 -11.17 0.53 -12.84
CA VAL A 180 -9.78 0.39 -12.37
C VAL A 180 -9.19 -0.95 -12.82
N TYR A 181 -9.91 -2.05 -12.61
CA TYR A 181 -9.51 -3.39 -13.04
C TYR A 181 -9.21 -3.44 -14.54
N ARG A 182 -10.12 -2.91 -15.38
CA ARG A 182 -9.92 -2.87 -16.84
C ARG A 182 -8.73 -2.01 -17.25
N THR A 183 -8.52 -0.87 -16.59
CA THR A 183 -7.34 -0.03 -16.82
C THR A 183 -6.06 -0.80 -16.53
N ILE A 184 -5.97 -1.47 -15.37
CA ILE A 184 -4.79 -2.27 -15.01
C ILE A 184 -4.57 -3.38 -16.05
N LYS A 185 -5.60 -4.16 -16.39
CA LYS A 185 -5.45 -5.26 -17.37
C LYS A 185 -5.10 -4.79 -18.78
N LYS A 186 -5.49 -3.56 -19.16
CA LYS A 186 -5.11 -2.96 -20.45
C LYS A 186 -3.61 -2.69 -20.51
N HIS A 187 -3.02 -2.17 -19.43
CA HIS A 187 -1.61 -1.77 -19.39
C HIS A 187 -0.68 -2.90 -18.91
N GLN A 188 -1.20 -3.77 -18.04
CA GLN A 188 -0.48 -4.84 -17.37
C GLN A 188 -1.33 -6.12 -17.41
N PRO A 189 -1.50 -6.76 -18.58
CA PRO A 189 -2.42 -7.89 -18.74
C PRO A 189 -2.10 -9.10 -17.87
N GLY A 190 -0.84 -9.26 -17.45
CA GLY A 190 -0.40 -10.32 -16.54
C GLY A 190 -0.52 -9.98 -15.04
N ALA A 191 -0.84 -8.74 -14.68
CA ALA A 191 -0.88 -8.32 -13.28
C ALA A 191 -2.10 -8.90 -12.57
N VAL A 192 -1.92 -9.47 -11.37
CA VAL A 192 -3.03 -9.93 -10.50
C VAL A 192 -3.52 -8.82 -9.58
N ILE A 193 -4.83 -8.76 -9.33
CA ILE A 193 -5.46 -7.68 -8.57
C ILE A 193 -6.27 -8.30 -7.43
N ASN A 194 -6.16 -7.81 -6.20
CA ASN A 194 -6.99 -8.34 -5.12
C ASN A 194 -8.43 -7.78 -5.15
N ASP A 195 -9.30 -8.38 -4.35
CA ASP A 195 -10.72 -8.06 -4.29
C ASP A 195 -11.08 -6.76 -3.52
N ARG A 196 -10.11 -6.04 -2.95
CA ARG A 196 -10.39 -4.91 -2.05
C ARG A 196 -10.72 -3.57 -2.73
N CYS A 197 -10.63 -3.48 -4.06
CA CYS A 197 -11.34 -2.44 -4.82
C CYS A 197 -12.78 -2.89 -5.19
N ARG A 198 -13.28 -3.95 -4.54
CA ARG A 198 -14.56 -4.63 -4.79
C ARG A 198 -14.67 -5.24 -6.20
N CYS A 199 -13.54 -5.47 -6.86
CA CYS A 199 -13.40 -6.20 -8.12
C CYS A 199 -11.94 -6.66 -8.24
N GLY A 200 -11.68 -7.97 -8.35
CA GLY A 200 -10.33 -8.53 -8.36
C GLY A 200 -10.31 -10.02 -8.74
N ASP A 201 -9.09 -10.56 -8.86
CA ASP A 201 -8.74 -11.92 -9.24
C ASP A 201 -8.66 -12.89 -8.04
N PHE A 202 -8.39 -12.38 -6.84
CA PHE A 202 -8.20 -13.21 -5.64
C PHE A 202 -8.70 -12.55 -4.36
N PHE A 203 -9.09 -13.39 -3.39
CA PHE A 203 -9.56 -13.01 -2.06
C PHE A 203 -8.40 -12.74 -1.10
N THR A 204 -8.57 -11.80 -0.15
CA THR A 204 -7.48 -11.37 0.74
C THR A 204 -7.83 -11.44 2.24
N PRO A 205 -7.88 -12.64 2.84
CA PRO A 205 -8.03 -12.78 4.27
C PRO A 205 -6.84 -12.15 5.01
N GLU A 206 -7.09 -11.53 6.15
CA GLU A 206 -6.09 -10.74 6.88
C GLU A 206 -5.97 -11.21 8.33
N ARG A 207 -4.75 -11.61 8.71
CA ARG A 207 -4.36 -12.11 10.05
C ARG A 207 -5.09 -13.37 10.55
N SER A 208 -6.18 -13.76 9.93
CA SER A 208 -6.90 -15.01 10.18
C SER A 208 -7.27 -15.68 8.86
N LEU A 209 -7.45 -16.99 8.91
CA LEU A 209 -7.97 -17.78 7.80
C LEU A 209 -9.42 -18.17 8.07
N PRO A 210 -10.33 -17.99 7.11
CA PRO A 210 -11.63 -18.65 7.14
C PRO A 210 -11.46 -20.17 7.17
N GLU A 211 -12.42 -20.87 7.79
CA GLU A 211 -12.41 -22.33 7.90
C GLU A 211 -12.56 -23.04 6.54
N ASN A 212 -13.19 -22.38 5.56
CA ASN A 212 -13.37 -22.92 4.22
C ASN A 212 -13.00 -21.86 3.16
N LEU A 213 -11.98 -22.18 2.37
CA LEU A 213 -11.48 -21.39 1.24
C LEU A 213 -11.55 -22.17 -0.08
N ASP A 214 -12.26 -23.30 -0.10
CA ASP A 214 -12.36 -24.17 -1.27
C ASP A 214 -12.94 -23.41 -2.47
N GLY A 215 -12.25 -23.53 -3.62
CA GLY A 215 -12.68 -22.92 -4.87
C GLY A 215 -12.37 -21.42 -5.03
N TYR A 216 -11.72 -20.79 -4.06
CA TYR A 216 -11.24 -19.41 -4.19
C TYR A 216 -9.72 -19.35 -4.34
N LEU A 217 -9.23 -18.62 -5.36
CA LEU A 217 -7.86 -18.13 -5.32
C LEU A 217 -7.79 -17.07 -4.21
N PHE A 218 -6.90 -17.26 -3.24
CA PHE A 218 -6.72 -16.31 -2.16
C PHE A 218 -5.24 -16.11 -1.84
N GLU A 219 -4.96 -14.99 -1.19
CA GLU A 219 -3.68 -14.72 -0.57
C GLU A 219 -3.93 -14.10 0.80
N ALA A 220 -3.54 -14.81 1.86
CA ALA A 220 -3.64 -14.27 3.21
C ALA A 220 -2.45 -13.36 3.52
N CYS A 221 -2.71 -12.22 4.14
CA CYS A 221 -1.65 -11.38 4.69
C CYS A 221 -1.48 -11.61 6.20
N GLN A 222 -0.23 -11.72 6.62
CA GLN A 222 0.18 -11.77 8.03
C GLN A 222 1.37 -10.85 8.26
N SER A 223 1.42 -10.20 9.43
CA SER A 223 2.53 -9.35 9.85
C SER A 223 3.52 -10.13 10.72
N VAL A 224 4.81 -9.79 10.64
CA VAL A 224 5.82 -10.29 11.59
C VAL A 224 5.62 -9.74 13.00
N SER A 225 4.99 -8.56 13.09
CA SER A 225 4.62 -7.91 14.34
C SER A 225 3.21 -8.29 14.77
N ALA A 226 2.94 -8.32 16.08
CA ALA A 226 1.61 -8.63 16.59
C ALA A 226 0.62 -7.45 16.53
N THR A 227 1.10 -6.21 16.33
CA THR A 227 0.29 -5.01 16.58
C THR A 227 0.00 -4.15 15.35
N GLY A 228 0.74 -4.32 14.26
CA GLY A 228 0.65 -3.46 13.07
C GLY A 228 1.47 -3.96 11.89
N TRP A 229 1.40 -3.24 10.78
CA TRP A 229 2.13 -3.54 9.56
C TRP A 229 3.41 -2.72 9.42
N GLY A 230 3.28 -1.41 9.58
CA GLY A 230 4.38 -0.46 9.53
C GLY A 230 5.27 -0.53 10.77
N TYR A 231 6.46 0.07 10.67
CA TYR A 231 7.44 0.05 11.75
C TYR A 231 6.86 0.57 13.07
N ASN A 232 6.92 -0.28 14.10
CA ASN A 232 6.56 0.05 15.46
C ASN A 232 7.67 -0.41 16.40
N ARG A 233 8.34 0.55 17.05
CA ARG A 233 9.52 0.31 17.90
C ARG A 233 9.21 -0.58 19.11
N LYS A 234 7.96 -0.58 19.58
CA LYS A 234 7.53 -1.31 20.78
C LYS A 234 6.74 -2.58 20.44
N SER A 235 6.52 -2.89 19.16
CA SER A 235 5.71 -4.07 18.82
C SER A 235 6.49 -5.34 19.12
N PRO A 236 5.91 -6.29 19.88
CA PRO A 236 6.43 -7.65 19.93
C PRO A 236 6.39 -8.28 18.53
N GLN A 237 7.33 -9.17 18.29
CA GLN A 237 7.46 -9.94 17.05
C GLN A 237 7.02 -11.38 17.31
N PHE A 238 6.39 -12.00 16.32
CA PHE A 238 6.14 -13.43 16.37
C PHE A 238 7.46 -14.20 16.29
N SER A 239 7.49 -15.37 16.91
CA SER A 239 8.62 -16.28 16.80
C SER A 239 8.69 -16.87 15.39
N VAL A 240 9.89 -17.27 14.96
CA VAL A 240 10.08 -17.95 13.67
C VAL A 240 9.21 -19.21 13.55
N PRO A 241 9.11 -20.10 14.57
CA PRO A 241 8.20 -21.25 14.51
C PRO A 241 6.74 -20.84 14.26
N ASN A 242 6.25 -19.79 14.91
CA ASN A 242 4.88 -19.31 14.68
C ASN A 242 4.69 -18.81 13.23
N LEU A 243 5.65 -18.09 12.67
CA LEU A 243 5.57 -17.61 11.28
C LEU A 243 5.60 -18.77 10.27
N VAL A 244 6.45 -19.77 10.50
CA VAL A 244 6.53 -20.97 9.65
C VAL A 244 5.25 -21.81 9.75
N GLU A 245 4.70 -21.99 10.94
CA GLU A 245 3.44 -22.72 11.13
C GLU A 245 2.29 -22.02 10.40
N ASN A 246 2.20 -20.69 10.49
CA ASN A 246 1.21 -19.93 9.73
C ASN A 246 1.40 -20.09 8.22
N LEU A 247 2.63 -20.09 7.71
CA LEU A 247 2.91 -20.32 6.29
C LEU A 247 2.48 -21.73 5.85
N VAL A 248 2.72 -22.76 6.66
CA VAL A 248 2.33 -24.14 6.35
C VAL A 248 0.81 -24.30 6.38
N ARG A 249 0.10 -23.66 7.31
CA ARG A 249 -1.36 -23.66 7.36
C ARG A 249 -2.02 -22.97 6.14
N LEU A 250 -1.26 -22.11 5.45
CA LEU A 250 -1.72 -21.35 4.29
C LEU A 250 -1.49 -22.07 2.95
N ALA A 251 -0.58 -23.05 2.91
CA ALA A 251 -0.17 -23.78 1.71
C ALA A 251 -1.02 -25.04 1.51
#